data_AF-A0A970CPH6-F1
#
_entry.id   AF-A0A970CPH6-F1
#
_cell.length_a   1.000
_cell.length_b   1.000
_cell.length_c   1.000
_cell.angle_alpha   90.00
_cell.angle_beta   90.00
_cell.angle_gamma   90.00
#
_symmetry.space_group_name_H-M   'P 1'
#
loop_
_entity.id
_entity.type
_entity.pdbx_description
1 polymer ?
#
loop_
_entity_poly.entity_id
_entity_poly.type
_entity_poly.pdbx_seq_one_letter_code
_entity_poly.pdbx_strand_id
1 'polypeptide(L)'
;MQKTIGNPSSTAAYVLDSYAIMAYLEAEHGSERICSLLEAAINGDCRLFMCIINLGEVVYIVERKRGLPKVQEVLARIEELPIEIVDADRKLTLAAAHIKKDCPVAYADCFAAALAQSRNAVLITGDPEFRKIEASCNITIEWLAK
;
A
#
# COMPACT_ATOMS: atom_id res chain seq x y z
N MET A 1 -20.45 28.92 28.26
CA MET A 1 -19.46 28.66 27.19
C MET A 1 -19.21 27.16 27.14
N GLN A 2 -19.82 26.47 26.17
CA GLN A 2 -19.62 25.05 25.97
C GLN A 2 -18.29 24.83 25.25
N LYS A 3 -17.42 23.99 25.82
CA LYS A 3 -16.20 23.50 25.17
C LYS A 3 -16.62 22.60 24.01
N THR A 4 -16.23 22.96 22.80
CA THR A 4 -16.28 22.11 21.62
C THR A 4 -15.34 20.92 21.86
N ILE A 5 -15.90 19.74 22.08
CA ILE A 5 -15.14 18.49 22.11
C ILE A 5 -14.81 18.17 20.65
N GLY A 6 -13.56 18.37 20.27
CA GLY A 6 -13.05 17.89 18.98
C GLY A 6 -13.22 16.38 18.90
N ASN A 7 -13.81 15.93 17.80
CA ASN A 7 -13.89 14.52 17.41
C ASN A 7 -12.48 13.90 17.47
N PRO A 8 -12.28 12.65 17.93
CA PRO A 8 -10.95 12.05 17.97
C PRO A 8 -10.36 12.05 16.55
N SER A 9 -9.19 12.65 16.40
CA SER A 9 -8.45 12.70 15.14
C SER A 9 -8.24 11.27 14.63
N SER A 10 -8.81 10.92 13.48
CA SER A 10 -8.49 9.66 12.83
C SER A 10 -7.00 9.65 12.50
N THR A 11 -6.24 8.74 13.11
CA THR A 11 -4.84 8.48 12.77
C THR A 11 -4.72 8.28 11.25
N ALA A 12 -3.77 8.98 10.62
CA ALA A 12 -3.58 8.89 9.17
C ALA A 12 -3.32 7.45 8.74
N ALA A 13 -3.83 7.04 7.58
CA ALA A 13 -3.74 5.67 7.10
C ALA A 13 -3.17 5.65 5.69
N TYR A 14 -2.27 4.71 5.42
CA TYR A 14 -1.61 4.55 4.14
C TYR A 14 -1.63 3.09 3.68
N VAL A 15 -1.82 2.88 2.39
CA VAL A 15 -1.66 1.57 1.74
C VAL A 15 -0.39 1.62 0.90
N LEU A 16 0.48 0.63 1.10
CA LEU A 16 1.69 0.43 0.31
C LEU A 16 1.43 -0.66 -0.73
N ASP A 17 1.62 -0.34 -2.01
CA ASP A 17 1.60 -1.34 -3.08
C ASP A 17 2.96 -2.04 -3.21
N SER A 18 3.06 -2.93 -4.19
CA SER A 18 4.31 -3.65 -4.46
C SER A 18 5.43 -2.70 -4.91
N TYR A 19 5.13 -1.64 -5.66
CA TYR A 19 6.12 -0.62 -6.05
C TYR A 19 6.74 0.05 -4.83
N ALA A 20 5.93 0.53 -3.88
CA ALA A 20 6.39 1.23 -2.68
C ALA A 20 7.31 0.35 -1.83
N ILE A 21 6.96 -0.93 -1.64
CA ILE A 21 7.80 -1.88 -0.90
C ILE A 21 9.09 -2.20 -1.66
N MET A 22 9.04 -2.37 -2.98
CA MET A 22 10.24 -2.60 -3.77
C MET A 22 11.19 -1.40 -3.72
N ALA A 23 10.67 -0.17 -3.80
CA ALA A 23 11.48 1.05 -3.69
C ALA A 23 12.23 1.10 -2.34
N TYR A 24 11.56 0.73 -1.24
CA TYR A 24 12.18 0.61 0.08
C TYR A 24 13.25 -0.49 0.13
N LEU A 25 12.95 -1.70 -0.36
CA LEU A 25 13.86 -2.84 -0.31
C LEU A 25 15.11 -2.68 -1.20
N GLU A 26 14.97 -1.97 -2.32
CA GLU A 26 16.05 -1.72 -3.28
C GLU A 26 16.79 -0.39 -3.00
N ALA A 27 16.38 0.37 -1.97
CA ALA A 27 16.91 1.70 -1.64
C ALA A 27 16.88 2.66 -2.84
N GLU A 28 15.78 2.64 -3.58
CA GLU A 28 15.56 3.45 -4.78
C GLU A 28 14.85 4.79 -4.45
N HIS A 29 14.61 5.60 -5.50
CA HIS A 29 13.84 6.84 -5.38
C HIS A 29 12.46 6.56 -4.77
N GLY A 30 12.08 7.37 -3.78
CA GLY A 30 10.89 7.16 -2.97
C GLY A 30 11.12 6.40 -1.67
N SER A 31 12.26 5.71 -1.51
CA SER A 31 12.58 4.98 -0.27
C SER A 31 12.59 5.88 0.97
N GLU A 32 13.10 7.12 0.86
CA GLU A 32 13.12 8.08 1.98
C GLU A 32 11.72 8.33 2.54
N ARG A 33 10.73 8.48 1.65
CA ARG A 33 9.35 8.71 2.05
C ARG A 33 8.76 7.49 2.76
N ILE A 34 9.07 6.28 2.27
CA ILE A 34 8.65 5.04 2.93
C ILE A 34 9.30 4.91 4.32
N CYS A 35 10.59 5.23 4.47
CA CYS A 35 11.25 5.26 5.77
C CYS A 35 10.56 6.22 6.75
N SER A 36 10.22 7.44 6.32
CA SER A 36 9.49 8.39 7.17
C SER A 36 8.10 7.88 7.58
N LEU A 37 7.40 7.17 6.69
CA LEU A 37 6.11 6.55 7.01
C LEU A 37 6.27 5.40 8.01
N LEU A 38 7.30 4.57 7.87
CA LEU A 38 7.61 3.49 8.82
C LEU A 38 7.93 4.07 10.21
N GLU A 39 8.74 5.13 10.28
CA GLU A 39 9.04 5.83 11.54
C GLU A 39 7.78 6.42 12.19
N ALA A 40 6.94 7.09 11.40
CA ALA A 40 5.66 7.62 11.87
C ALA A 40 4.72 6.51 12.38
N ALA A 41 4.70 5.35 11.73
CA ALA A 41 3.90 4.20 12.15
C ALA A 41 4.42 3.59 13.46
N ILE A 42 5.74 3.49 13.65
CA ILE A 42 6.37 3.06 14.92
C ILE A 42 5.96 4.00 16.06
N ASN A 43 5.90 5.31 15.81
CA ASN A 43 5.51 6.31 16.79
C ASN A 43 3.98 6.37 17.03
N GLY A 44 3.19 5.65 16.25
CA GLY A 44 1.72 5.66 16.33
C GLY A 44 1.04 6.85 15.65
N ASP A 45 1.78 7.64 14.87
CA ASP A 45 1.27 8.81 14.15
C ASP A 45 0.48 8.44 12.89
N CYS A 46 0.73 7.25 12.34
CA CYS A 46 -0.02 6.71 11.20
C CYS A 46 -0.18 5.18 11.28
N ARG A 47 -1.02 4.64 10.39
CA ARG A 47 -1.18 3.19 10.17
C ARG A 47 -0.78 2.85 8.74
N LEU A 48 -0.03 1.77 8.57
CA LEU A 48 0.37 1.25 7.27
C LEU A 48 -0.30 -0.09 7.02
N PHE A 49 -0.76 -0.28 5.78
CA PHE A 49 -1.41 -1.51 5.34
C PHE A 49 -0.80 -1.97 4.02
N MET A 50 -0.81 -3.28 3.78
CA MET A 50 -0.53 -3.86 2.47
C MET A 50 -1.47 -5.03 2.22
N CYS A 51 -2.00 -5.17 1.01
CA CYS A 51 -2.79 -6.36 0.68
C CYS A 51 -1.86 -7.57 0.45
N ILE A 52 -2.28 -8.76 0.90
CA ILE A 52 -1.55 -10.01 0.69
C ILE A 52 -1.25 -10.29 -0.79
N ILE A 53 -2.11 -9.82 -1.71
CA ILE A 53 -1.90 -9.97 -3.16
C ILE A 53 -0.68 -9.16 -3.61
N ASN A 54 -0.50 -7.94 -3.11
CA ASN A 54 0.66 -7.11 -3.43
C ASN A 54 1.93 -7.60 -2.72
N LEU A 55 1.82 -8.23 -1.54
CA LEU A 55 2.95 -8.97 -0.95
C LEU A 55 3.38 -10.14 -1.86
N GLY A 56 2.42 -10.85 -2.45
CA GLY A 56 2.67 -11.88 -3.45
C GLY A 56 3.43 -11.37 -4.68
N GLU A 57 3.12 -10.15 -5.15
CA GLU A 57 3.88 -9.51 -6.23
C GLU A 57 5.33 -9.21 -5.82
N VAL A 58 5.55 -8.69 -4.60
CA VAL A 58 6.90 -8.49 -4.06
C VAL A 58 7.67 -9.80 -4.06
N VAL A 59 7.08 -10.88 -3.55
CA VAL A 59 7.68 -12.22 -3.54
C VAL A 59 8.04 -12.68 -4.95
N TYR A 60 7.11 -12.57 -5.90
CA TYR A 60 7.36 -12.93 -7.30
C TYR A 60 8.51 -12.13 -7.91
N ILE A 61 8.53 -10.80 -7.72
CA ILE A 61 9.58 -9.92 -8.26
C ILE A 61 10.94 -10.30 -7.68
N VAL A 62 11.02 -10.49 -6.36
CA VAL A 62 12.25 -10.86 -5.66
C VAL A 62 12.74 -12.23 -6.12
N GLU A 63 11.87 -13.24 -6.15
CA GLU A 63 12.24 -14.59 -6.57
C GLU A 63 12.73 -14.61 -8.01
N ARG A 64 12.01 -13.94 -8.92
CA ARG A 64 12.38 -13.85 -10.33
C ARG A 64 13.74 -13.18 -10.53
N LYS A 65 14.05 -12.14 -9.76
CA LYS A 65 15.30 -11.37 -9.89
C LYS A 65 16.49 -12.01 -9.14
N ARG A 66 16.24 -12.65 -7.98
CA ARG A 66 17.29 -12.97 -6.98
C ARG A 66 17.20 -14.39 -6.41
N GLY A 67 16.20 -15.17 -6.80
CA GLY A 67 16.00 -16.56 -6.38
C GLY A 67 15.36 -16.73 -5.01
N LEU A 68 14.94 -17.96 -4.72
CA LEU A 68 14.18 -18.33 -3.52
C LEU A 68 14.85 -17.99 -2.18
N PRO A 69 16.19 -18.13 -1.99
CA PRO A 69 16.80 -17.76 -0.71
C PRO A 69 16.56 -16.29 -0.35
N LYS A 70 16.53 -15.40 -1.35
CA LYS A 70 16.31 -13.98 -1.11
C LYS A 70 14.88 -13.64 -0.70
N VAL A 71 13.91 -14.45 -1.12
CA VAL A 71 12.49 -14.30 -0.72
C VAL A 71 12.35 -14.43 0.79
N GLN A 72 12.99 -15.44 1.38
CA GLN A 72 12.89 -15.71 2.82
C GLN A 72 13.44 -14.53 3.64
N GLU A 73 14.58 -13.97 3.22
CA GLU A 73 15.12 -12.75 3.84
C GLU A 73 14.19 -11.55 3.72
N VAL A 74 13.53 -11.38 2.57
CA VAL A 74 12.59 -10.27 2.34
C VAL A 74 11.33 -10.43 3.17
N LEU A 75 10.75 -11.62 3.25
CA LEU A 75 9.57 -11.89 4.07
C LEU A 75 9.86 -11.63 5.55
N ALA A 76 10.97 -12.15 6.07
CA ALA A 76 11.39 -11.91 7.45
C ALA A 76 11.55 -10.40 7.75
N ARG A 77 12.11 -9.63 6.81
CA ARG A 77 12.21 -8.17 6.96
C ARG A 77 10.84 -7.48 6.96
N ILE A 78 9.92 -7.87 6.08
CA ILE A 78 8.59 -7.28 6.01
C ILE A 78 7.79 -7.58 7.28
N GLU A 79 7.94 -8.77 7.85
CA GLU A 79 7.31 -9.16 9.13
C GLU A 79 7.76 -8.29 10.32
N GLU A 80 8.96 -7.71 10.26
CA GLU A 80 9.47 -6.79 11.28
C GLU A 80 8.98 -5.34 11.10
N LEU A 81 8.37 -5.00 9.96
CA LEU A 81 7.87 -3.65 9.69
C LEU A 81 6.52 -3.40 10.38
N PRO A 82 6.19 -2.15 10.75
CA PRO A 82 4.89 -1.75 11.29
C PRO A 82 3.79 -1.70 10.20
N ILE A 83 3.70 -2.72 9.35
CA ILE A 83 2.75 -2.83 8.23
C ILE A 83 1.75 -3.94 8.53
N GLU A 84 0.47 -3.61 8.57
CA GLU A 84 -0.60 -4.61 8.67
C GLU A 84 -0.81 -5.27 7.30
N ILE A 85 -0.44 -6.54 7.18
CA ILE A 85 -0.78 -7.35 6.00
C ILE A 85 -2.25 -7.76 6.08
N VAL A 86 -3.03 -7.35 5.09
CA VAL A 86 -4.48 -7.57 5.02
C VAL A 86 -4.80 -8.65 3.98
N ASP A 87 -5.46 -9.71 4.43
CA ASP A 87 -5.92 -10.79 3.57
C ASP A 87 -6.96 -10.33 2.54
N ALA A 88 -6.90 -10.93 1.35
CA ALA A 88 -7.88 -10.73 0.29
C ALA A 88 -9.15 -11.53 0.57
N ASP A 89 -10.00 -11.00 1.43
CA ASP A 89 -11.31 -11.58 1.70
C ASP A 89 -12.28 -11.38 0.51
N ARG A 90 -13.48 -11.97 0.64
CA ARG A 90 -14.53 -11.87 -0.39
C ARG A 90 -14.89 -10.41 -0.69
N LYS A 91 -14.96 -9.55 0.32
CA LYS A 91 -15.38 -8.16 0.16
C LYS A 91 -14.33 -7.37 -0.61
N LEU A 92 -13.07 -7.51 -0.23
CA LEU A 92 -11.95 -6.84 -0.88
C LEU A 92 -11.79 -7.33 -2.33
N THR A 93 -11.92 -8.64 -2.56
CA THR A 93 -11.82 -9.25 -3.90
C THR A 93 -12.90 -8.73 -4.84
N LEU A 94 -14.15 -8.62 -4.39
CA LEU A 94 -15.24 -8.07 -5.20
C LEU A 94 -15.05 -6.56 -5.47
N ALA A 95 -14.56 -5.81 -4.48
CA ALA A 95 -14.23 -4.40 -4.67
C ALA A 95 -13.11 -4.19 -5.71
N ALA A 96 -12.04 -4.99 -5.64
CA ALA A 96 -10.96 -4.97 -6.63
C ALA A 96 -11.47 -5.31 -8.04
N ALA A 97 -12.39 -6.27 -8.19
CA ALA A 97 -13.03 -6.59 -9.47
C ALA A 97 -13.85 -5.41 -10.04
N HIS A 98 -14.55 -4.67 -9.18
CA HIS A 98 -15.26 -3.46 -9.59
C HIS A 98 -14.30 -2.35 -10.03
N ILE A 99 -13.21 -2.12 -9.28
CA ILE A 99 -12.18 -1.14 -9.68
C ILE A 99 -11.57 -1.53 -11.03
N LYS A 100 -11.29 -2.82 -11.26
CA LYS A 100 -10.70 -3.30 -12.51
C LYS A 100 -11.56 -3.02 -13.74
N LYS A 101 -12.89 -2.97 -13.59
CA LYS A 101 -13.81 -2.61 -14.68
C LYS A 101 -13.58 -1.18 -15.17
N ASP A 102 -13.35 -0.27 -14.23
CA ASP A 102 -13.28 1.16 -14.48
C ASP A 102 -11.83 1.69 -14.54
N CYS A 103 -10.84 0.83 -14.18
CA CYS A 103 -9.42 1.16 -14.17
C CYS A 103 -8.60 0.14 -14.98
N PRO A 104 -7.93 0.54 -16.07
CA PRO A 104 -7.10 -0.35 -16.87
C PRO A 104 -5.68 -0.54 -16.27
N VAL A 105 -5.61 -0.88 -14.97
CA VAL A 105 -4.37 -1.23 -14.23
C VAL A 105 -4.23 -2.74 -14.05
N ALA A 106 -3.12 -3.27 -13.52
CA ALA A 106 -3.03 -4.70 -13.27
C ALA A 106 -4.09 -5.15 -12.25
N TYR A 107 -4.51 -6.41 -12.29
CA TYR A 107 -5.55 -6.86 -11.36
C TYR A 107 -5.07 -6.84 -9.90
N ALA A 108 -3.77 -7.08 -9.65
CA ALA A 108 -3.17 -6.96 -8.33
C ALA A 108 -3.16 -5.50 -7.81
N ASP A 109 -2.91 -4.51 -8.66
CA ASP A 109 -3.01 -3.08 -8.33
C ASP A 109 -4.40 -2.68 -7.85
N CYS A 110 -5.44 -3.33 -8.40
CA CYS A 110 -6.81 -3.12 -7.98
C CYS A 110 -7.04 -3.53 -6.51
N PHE A 111 -6.26 -4.45 -5.95
CA PHE A 111 -6.35 -4.80 -4.53
C PHE A 111 -5.76 -3.73 -3.63
N ALA A 112 -4.63 -3.12 -4.00
CA ALA A 112 -4.09 -1.96 -3.27
C ALA A 112 -5.07 -0.79 -3.29
N ALA A 113 -5.64 -0.49 -4.46
CA ALA A 113 -6.68 0.52 -4.62
C ALA A 113 -7.95 0.23 -3.80
N ALA A 114 -8.45 -1.01 -3.84
CA ALA A 114 -9.63 -1.43 -3.08
C ALA A 114 -9.39 -1.36 -1.57
N LEU A 115 -8.18 -1.72 -1.13
CA LEU A 115 -7.80 -1.66 0.27
C LEU A 115 -7.77 -0.20 0.72
N ALA A 116 -7.19 0.70 -0.08
CA ALA A 116 -7.14 2.13 0.18
C ALA A 116 -8.54 2.73 0.35
N GLN A 117 -9.48 2.42 -0.57
CA GLN A 117 -10.88 2.83 -0.41
C GLN A 117 -11.50 2.29 0.88
N SER A 118 -11.32 0.99 1.17
CA SER A 118 -11.95 0.34 2.32
C SER A 118 -11.48 0.86 3.67
N ARG A 119 -10.24 1.36 3.73
CA ARG A 119 -9.61 1.91 4.94
C ARG A 119 -9.65 3.44 4.99
N ASN A 120 -10.22 4.11 3.98
CA ASN A 120 -10.10 5.55 3.80
C ASN A 120 -8.65 6.03 3.92
N ALA A 121 -7.75 5.28 3.27
CA ALA A 121 -6.31 5.45 3.34
C ALA A 121 -5.76 6.04 2.03
N VAL A 122 -4.59 6.67 2.11
CA VAL A 122 -3.85 7.16 0.95
C VAL A 122 -3.04 6.02 0.36
N LEU A 123 -3.20 5.75 -0.94
CA LEU A 123 -2.36 4.80 -1.66
C LEU A 123 -1.01 5.44 -2.00
N ILE A 124 0.08 4.80 -1.62
CA ILE A 124 1.44 5.21 -1.92
C ILE A 124 1.97 4.35 -3.07
N THR A 125 2.34 4.98 -4.18
CA THR A 125 2.91 4.28 -5.34
C THR A 125 3.74 5.22 -6.22
N GLY A 126 4.68 4.66 -6.99
CA GLY A 126 5.34 5.34 -8.10
C GLY A 126 4.95 4.78 -9.47
N ASP A 127 4.02 3.82 -9.53
CA ASP A 127 3.64 3.16 -10.78
C ASP A 127 2.70 4.05 -11.62
N PRO A 128 3.15 4.54 -12.79
CA PRO A 128 2.35 5.41 -13.64
C PRO A 128 1.05 4.76 -14.15
N GLU A 129 0.89 3.44 -14.09
CA GLU A 129 -0.36 2.76 -14.44
C GLU A 129 -1.53 3.30 -13.61
N PHE A 130 -1.30 3.66 -12.34
CA PHE A 130 -2.33 4.25 -11.47
C PHE A 130 -2.86 5.61 -11.96
N ARG A 131 -2.19 6.28 -12.92
CA ARG A 131 -2.70 7.51 -13.54
C ARG A 131 -3.93 7.27 -14.42
N LYS A 132 -4.18 6.01 -14.77
CA LYS A 132 -5.34 5.58 -15.55
C LYS A 132 -6.57 5.35 -14.67
N ILE A 133 -6.45 5.44 -13.35
CA ILE A 133 -7.58 5.33 -12.43
C ILE A 133 -8.51 6.52 -12.62
N GLU A 134 -9.78 6.23 -12.88
CA GLU A 134 -10.80 7.27 -12.99
C GLU A 134 -11.06 7.94 -11.64
N ALA A 135 -11.32 9.25 -11.66
CA ALA A 135 -11.70 10.01 -10.46
C ALA A 135 -12.97 9.46 -9.77
N SER A 136 -13.81 8.75 -10.52
CA SER A 136 -15.00 8.04 -10.03
C SER A 136 -14.69 6.98 -8.97
N CYS A 137 -13.46 6.47 -8.94
CA CYS A 137 -13.02 5.46 -7.98
C CYS A 137 -12.72 6.04 -6.58
N ASN A 138 -12.71 7.37 -6.37
CA ASN A 138 -12.52 7.98 -5.04
C ASN A 138 -11.30 7.41 -4.26
N ILE A 139 -10.15 7.31 -4.94
CA ILE A 139 -8.88 6.87 -4.33
C ILE A 139 -7.95 8.08 -4.25
N THR A 140 -7.43 8.36 -3.05
CA THR A 140 -6.37 9.34 -2.86
C THR A 140 -5.03 8.67 -3.08
N ILE A 141 -4.23 9.21 -4.00
CA ILE A 141 -2.90 8.67 -4.32
C ILE A 141 -1.84 9.71 -3.98
N GLU A 142 -0.83 9.31 -3.22
CA GLU A 142 0.40 10.06 -3.02
C GLU A 142 1.51 9.39 -3.85
N TRP A 143 2.10 10.18 -4.74
CA TRP A 143 3.05 9.70 -5.74
C TRP A 143 4.49 9.74 -5.20
N LEU A 144 5.18 8.60 -5.24
CA LEU A 144 6.63 8.56 -5.02
C LEU A 144 7.31 9.22 -6.22
N ALA A 145 8.11 10.25 -5.96
CA ALA A 145 8.89 10.92 -7.00
C ALA A 145 9.93 9.95 -7.61
N LYS A 146 10.15 10.08 -8.92
CA LYS A 146 11.26 9.42 -9.62
C LYS A 146 12.54 10.22 -9.50
#